data_AF-A0A523RPP1-F1
#
_entry.id   AF-A0A523RPP1-F1
#
_cell.length_a   1.000
_cell.length_b   1.000
_cell.length_c   1.000
_cell.angle_alpha   90.00
_cell.angle_beta   90.00
_cell.angle_gamma   90.00
#
_symmetry.space_group_name_H-M   'P 1'
#
loop_
_entity.id
_entity.type
_entity.pdbx_description
1 polymer ?
#
loop_
_entity_poly.entity_id
_entity_poly.type
_entity_poly.pdbx_seq_one_letter_code
_entity_poly.pdbx_strand_id
1 'polypeptide(L)'
;MFLLIQIINTVFRLYSYLILARIFLTWIPIDRYNPVVQFIYRVTEPVLAPFRIILPLGGMGLDLSPIIVFFLLNLLQRALINILVSIAL
;
A
#
# COMPACT_ATOMS: atom_id res chain seq x y z
N MET A 1 14.62 16.17 -14.15
CA MET A 1 14.85 15.10 -13.15
C MET A 1 14.16 15.36 -11.81
N PHE A 2 14.32 16.56 -11.21
CA PHE A 2 13.71 16.89 -9.92
C PHE A 2 12.17 16.70 -9.85
N LEU A 3 11.43 17.26 -10.81
CA LEU A 3 9.96 17.14 -10.84
C LEU A 3 9.50 15.68 -10.93
N LEU A 4 10.19 14.85 -11.72
CA LEU A 4 9.89 13.43 -11.85
C LEU A 4 10.04 12.69 -10.51
N ILE A 5 11.14 12.95 -9.80
CA ILE A 5 11.39 12.38 -8.47
C ILE A 5 10.30 12.82 -7.47
N GLN A 6 9.86 14.08 -7.52
CA GLN A 6 8.77 14.56 -6.65
C GLN A 6 7.43 13.88 -6.95
N ILE A 7 7.09 13.69 -8.23
CA ILE A 7 5.87 12.99 -8.63
C ILE A 7 5.91 11.55 -8.13
N ILE A 8 7.01 10.83 -8.34
CA ILE A 8 7.19 9.45 -7.87
C ILE A 8 7.04 9.40 -6.35
N ASN A 9 7.75 10.26 -5.61
CA ASN A 9 7.64 10.33 -4.16
C ASN A 9 6.21 10.56 -3.69
N THR A 10 5.49 11.46 -4.35
CA THR A 10 4.11 11.80 -4.00
C THR A 10 3.18 10.62 -4.23
N VAL A 11 3.29 9.95 -5.38
CA VAL A 11 2.47 8.78 -5.72
C VAL A 11 2.71 7.62 -4.74
N PHE A 12 3.98 7.28 -4.48
CA PHE A 12 4.31 6.20 -3.54
C PHE A 12 3.87 6.53 -2.11
N ARG A 13 3.97 7.79 -1.68
CA ARG A 13 3.50 8.22 -0.36
C ARG A 13 1.99 8.14 -0.24
N LEU A 14 1.25 8.63 -1.23
CA LEU A 14 -0.21 8.54 -1.27
C LEU A 14 -0.69 7.09 -1.24
N TYR A 15 -0.07 6.23 -2.05
CA TYR A 15 -0.43 4.82 -2.09
C TYR A 15 -0.08 4.11 -0.76
N SER A 16 1.07 4.45 -0.16
CA SER A 16 1.42 3.97 1.19
C SER A 16 0.39 4.37 2.25
N TYR A 17 -0.19 5.58 2.17
CA TYR A 17 -1.29 5.96 3.06
C TYR A 17 -2.57 5.13 2.84
N LEU A 18 -2.88 4.73 1.61
CA LEU A 18 -4.00 3.82 1.35
C LEU A 18 -3.75 2.43 1.94
N ILE A 19 -2.51 1.93 1.87
CA ILE A 19 -2.13 0.66 2.51
C ILE A 19 -2.18 0.76 4.04
N LEU A 20 -1.77 1.89 4.62
CA LEU A 20 -1.94 2.12 6.06
C LEU A 20 -3.42 2.18 6.45
N ALA A 21 -4.25 2.88 5.67
CA ALA A 21 -5.70 2.89 5.86
C ALA A 21 -6.29 1.47 5.79
N ARG A 22 -5.78 0.63 4.88
CA ARG A 22 -6.16 -0.77 4.75
C ARG A 22 -5.91 -1.59 6.02
N ILE A 23 -4.82 -1.30 6.75
CA ILE A 23 -4.50 -1.89 8.06
C ILE A 23 -5.52 -1.41 9.10
N PHE A 24 -5.78 -0.11 9.20
CA PHE A 24 -6.75 0.39 10.19
C PHE A 24 -8.15 -0.17 9.96
N LEU A 25 -8.56 -0.33 8.70
CA LEU A 25 -9.86 -0.89 8.34
C LEU A 25 -10.01 -2.39 8.66
N THR A 26 -8.94 -3.12 9.01
CA THR A 26 -9.08 -4.50 9.52
C THR A 26 -9.29 -4.54 11.03
N TRP A 27 -8.86 -3.51 11.78
CA TRP A 27 -9.02 -3.42 13.24
C TRP A 27 -10.26 -2.65 13.65
N ILE A 28 -10.67 -1.66 12.85
CA ILE A 28 -11.83 -0.82 13.13
C ILE A 28 -13.02 -1.34 12.32
N PRO A 29 -14.13 -1.73 12.98
CA PRO A 29 -15.34 -2.15 12.28
C PRO A 29 -16.03 -0.93 11.65
N ILE A 30 -15.67 -0.61 10.40
CA ILE A 30 -16.33 0.40 9.57
C ILE A 30 -17.28 -0.29 8.60
N ASP A 31 -18.42 0.36 8.30
CA ASP A 31 -19.36 -0.12 7.30
C ASP A 31 -18.68 -0.37 5.95
N ARG A 32 -18.80 -1.60 5.44
CA ARG A 32 -18.24 -2.04 4.15
C ARG A 32 -18.96 -1.41 2.95
N TYR A 33 -20.16 -0.88 3.14
CA TYR A 33 -20.90 -0.14 2.11
C TYR A 33 -20.47 1.33 1.98
N ASN A 34 -19.62 1.82 2.89
CA ASN A 34 -19.08 3.17 2.78
C ASN A 34 -18.24 3.30 1.49
N PRO A 35 -18.52 4.30 0.63
CA PRO A 35 -17.83 4.45 -0.66
C PRO A 35 -16.32 4.66 -0.51
N VAL A 36 -15.85 5.28 0.57
CA VAL A 36 -14.42 5.47 0.85
C VAL A 36 -13.76 4.13 1.19
N VAL A 37 -14.43 3.29 1.98
CA VAL A 37 -13.93 1.95 2.32
C VAL A 37 -13.84 1.08 1.06
N GLN A 38 -14.87 1.09 0.23
CA GLN A 38 -14.89 0.36 -1.05
C GLN A 38 -13.80 0.85 -1.99
N PHE A 39 -13.60 2.17 -2.08
CA PHE A 39 -12.53 2.75 -2.87
C PHE A 39 -11.16 2.25 -2.41
N ILE A 40 -10.87 2.29 -1.11
CA ILE A 40 -9.60 1.81 -0.55
C ILE A 40 -9.40 0.33 -0.87
N TYR A 41 -10.40 -0.53 -0.63
CA TYR A 41 -10.33 -1.95 -1.01
C TYR A 41 -10.04 -2.10 -2.51
N ARG A 42 -10.82 -1.46 -3.38
CA ARG A 42 -10.70 -1.61 -4.83
C ARG A 42 -9.34 -1.18 -5.38
N VAL A 43 -8.77 -0.11 -4.84
CA VAL A 43 -7.47 0.41 -5.29
C VAL A 43 -6.31 -0.43 -4.75
N THR A 44 -6.42 -0.94 -3.51
CA THR A 44 -5.32 -1.66 -2.87
C THR A 44 -5.31 -3.16 -3.18
N GLU A 45 -6.47 -3.78 -3.44
CA GLU A 45 -6.61 -5.23 -3.62
C GLU A 45 -5.74 -5.81 -4.75
N PRO A 46 -5.62 -5.21 -5.95
CA PRO A 46 -4.79 -5.79 -7.02
C PRO A 46 -3.32 -5.97 -6.62
N VAL A 47 -2.81 -5.11 -5.74
CA VAL A 47 -1.44 -5.19 -5.24
C VAL A 47 -1.36 -6.09 -4.02
N LEU A 48 -2.40 -6.17 -3.18
CA LEU A 48 -2.42 -7.00 -1.97
C LEU A 48 -2.71 -8.47 -2.24
N ALA A 49 -3.59 -8.78 -3.20
CA ALA A 49 -4.05 -10.12 -3.50
C ALA A 49 -2.91 -11.12 -3.80
N PRO A 50 -1.85 -10.75 -4.56
CA PRO A 50 -0.71 -11.64 -4.78
C PRO A 50 0.09 -11.96 -3.50
N PHE A 51 0.03 -11.08 -2.50
CA PHE A 51 0.75 -11.23 -1.22
C PHE A 51 -0.21 -11.56 -0.07
N ARG A 52 -1.42 -12.06 -0.38
CA ARG A 52 -2.47 -12.35 0.61
C ARG A 52 -2.00 -13.39 1.61
N ILE A 53 -1.84 -13.00 2.87
CA ILE A 53 -1.52 -13.91 3.98
C ILE A 53 -2.55 -13.67 5.08
N ILE A 54 -3.52 -14.57 5.17
CA ILE A 54 -4.59 -14.50 6.16
C ILE A 54 -4.25 -15.43 7.32
N LEU A 55 -4.01 -14.86 8.50
CA LEU A 55 -3.85 -15.63 9.73
C LEU A 55 -5.23 -15.97 10.32
N PRO A 56 -5.52 -17.24 10.64
CA PRO A 56 -6.74 -17.62 11.33
C PRO A 56 -6.62 -17.23 12.81
N LEU A 57 -7.32 -16.17 13.23
CA LEU A 57 -7.39 -15.74 14.63
C LEU A 57 -8.83 -15.86 15.14
N GLY A 58 -9.14 -16.98 15.80
CA GLY A 58 -10.35 -17.12 16.62
C GLY A 58 -11.67 -16.69 15.96
N GLY A 59 -11.88 -17.03 14.68
CA GLY A 59 -13.11 -16.74 13.94
C GLY A 59 -13.04 -15.55 12.95
N MET A 60 -12.00 -14.71 13.02
CA MET A 60 -11.71 -13.69 12.01
C MET A 60 -10.32 -13.92 11.38
N GLY A 61 -10.25 -13.74 10.06
CA GLY A 61 -8.98 -13.77 9.34
C GLY A 61 -8.28 -12.40 9.42
N LEU A 62 -7.06 -12.35 9.97
CA LEU A 62 -6.22 -11.15 9.95
C LEU A 62 -5.33 -11.17 8.71
N ASP A 63 -5.49 -10.18 7.85
CA ASP A 63 -4.72 -10.04 6.63
C ASP A 63 -3.40 -9.29 6.89
N LEU A 64 -2.28 -10.00 6.77
CA LEU A 64 -0.93 -9.45 6.91
C LEU A 64 -0.37 -8.89 5.60
N SER A 65 -1.05 -9.07 4.47
CA SER A 65 -0.60 -8.56 3.17
C SER A 65 -0.32 -7.06 3.15
N PRO A 66 -1.09 -6.18 3.86
CA PRO A 66 -0.80 -4.74 3.84
C PRO A 66 0.56 -4.40 4.44
N ILE A 67 1.00 -5.13 5.46
CA ILE A 67 2.30 -4.90 6.09
C ILE A 67 3.42 -5.25 5.10
N ILE A 68 3.32 -6.41 4.44
CA ILE A 68 4.30 -6.87 3.47
C ILE A 68 4.39 -5.89 2.29
N VAL A 69 3.23 -5.54 1.72
CA VAL A 69 3.15 -4.60 0.60
C VAL A 69 3.67 -3.22 0.97
N PHE A 70 3.44 -2.75 2.20
CA PHE A 70 4.00 -1.48 2.68
C PHE A 70 5.53 -1.47 2.62
N PHE A 71 6.19 -2.53 3.11
CA PHE A 71 7.65 -2.63 3.03
C PHE A 71 8.16 -2.76 1.58
N LEU A 72 7.49 -3.56 0.75
CA LEU A 72 7.86 -3.72 -0.67
C LEU A 72 7.72 -2.41 -1.45
N LEU A 73 6.67 -1.63 -1.19
CA LEU A 73 6.48 -0.30 -1.80
C LEU A 73 7.61 0.65 -1.44
N ASN A 74 8.01 0.68 -0.16
CA ASN A 74 9.13 1.53 0.29
C ASN A 74 10.45 1.12 -0.37
N LEU A 75 10.70 -0.18 -0.49
CA LEU A 75 11.88 -0.70 -1.18
C LEU A 75 11.88 -0.32 -2.66
N LEU A 76 10.74 -0.53 -3.34
CA LEU A 76 10.57 -0.21 -4.75
C LEU A 76 10.75 1.29 -5.01
N GLN A 77 10.18 2.15 -4.16
CA GLN A 77 10.35 3.61 -4.25
C GLN A 77 11.82 4.01 -4.20
N ARG A 78 12.56 3.49 -3.21
CA ARG A 78 13.99 3.78 -3.03
C ARG A 78 14.81 3.29 -4.21
N ALA A 79 14.55 2.06 -4.67
CA ALA A 79 15.23 1.49 -5.84
C ALA A 79 15.01 2.35 -7.09
N LEU A 80 13.76 2.75 -7.38
CA LEU A 80 13.45 3.59 -8.53
C LEU A 80 14.13 4.96 -8.46
N ILE A 81 14.12 5.61 -7.29
CA ILE A 81 14.77 6.92 -7.13
C ILE A 81 16.28 6.79 -7.31
N ASN A 82 16.90 5.77 -6.73
CA ASN A 82 18.34 5.54 -6.87
C ASN A 82 18.74 5.34 -8.33
N ILE A 83 17.97 4.57 -9.11
CA ILE A 83 18.18 4.38 -10.55
C ILE A 83 18.04 5.71 -11.31
N LEU A 84 17.00 6.49 -11.00
CA LEU A 84 16.79 7.79 -11.66
C LEU A 84 17.93 8.78 -11.37
N VAL A 85 18.41 8.79 -10.14
CA VAL A 85 19.54 9.64 -9.74
C VAL A 85 20.83 9.16 -10.39
N SER A 86 21.08 7.83 -10.48
CA SER A 86 22.29 7.30 -11.11
C SER A 86 22.36 7.57 -12.61
N ILE A 87 21.22 7.71 -13.29
CA ILE A 87 21.16 8.07 -14.73
C ILE A 87 21.33 9.58 -14.92
N ALA A 88 21.02 10.38 -13.89
CA ALA A 88 21.09 11.84 -13.96
C ALA A 88 22.51 12.39 -13.73
N LEU A 89 23.38 11.61 -13.10
CA LEU A 89 24.80 11.87 -12.85
C LEU A 89 25.63 11.32 -14.01
#